data_AF-A0AAV3B8R7-F1
#
_entry.id   AF-A0AAV3B8R7-F1
#
_cell.length_a   1.000
_cell.length_b   1.000
_cell.length_c   1.000
_cell.angle_alpha   90.00
_cell.angle_beta   90.00
_cell.angle_gamma   90.00
#
_symmetry.space_group_name_H-M   'P 1'
#
loop_
_entity.id
_entity.type
_entity.pdbx_description
1 polymer ?
#
loop_
_entity_poly.entity_id
_entity_poly.type
_entity_poly.pdbx_seq_one_letter_code
_entity_poly.pdbx_strand_id
1 'polypeptide(L)'
;MAVLTDKQKKLLKNRFWRLNHLYKIKDKNGKCVTFKMTPEQLEYFDGMHDRNVILKARQLGFTTEVCIIQLDLAIFHRKECALIAHTRPDAERLFRNKTQFAYQRMTDDIKKANPLVKETTSEYVFKNGGSVTVSTSFRGGTLYSLHVSEFGKICAKYPDKAKEIVTGAFEAVPLGGKITLESTAEGETVNNIV
;
A
#
# COMPACT_ATOMS: atom_id res chain seq x y z
N MET A 1 27.24 12.40 -8.14
CA MET A 1 25.78 12.32 -8.31
C MET A 1 25.33 13.47 -9.21
N ALA A 2 24.47 13.21 -10.20
CA ALA A 2 23.94 14.29 -11.02
C ALA A 2 23.10 15.24 -10.15
N VAL A 3 23.36 16.54 -10.25
CA VAL A 3 22.58 17.56 -9.53
C VAL A 3 21.20 17.64 -10.18
N LEU A 4 20.14 17.42 -9.41
CA LEU A 4 18.77 17.56 -9.89
C LEU A 4 18.49 19.01 -10.29
N THR A 5 17.91 19.20 -11.47
CA THR A 5 17.36 20.50 -11.90
C THR A 5 16.20 20.92 -10.98
N ASP A 6 15.91 22.21 -10.91
CA ASP A 6 14.79 22.70 -10.08
C ASP A 6 13.43 22.18 -10.54
N LYS A 7 13.27 21.97 -11.86
CA LYS A 7 12.11 21.28 -12.41
C LYS A 7 11.98 19.87 -11.84
N GLN A 8 13.05 19.08 -11.83
CA GLN A 8 13.03 17.72 -11.27
C GLN A 8 12.73 17.74 -9.76
N LYS A 9 13.31 18.67 -9.00
CA LYS A 9 12.99 18.82 -7.57
C LYS A 9 11.50 19.11 -7.35
N LYS A 10 10.91 20.01 -8.14
CA LYS A 10 9.48 20.35 -8.06
C LYS A 10 8.60 19.13 -8.36
N LEU A 11 8.94 18.35 -9.38
CA LEU A 11 8.22 17.12 -9.74
C LEU A 11 8.32 16.07 -8.63
N LEU A 12 9.50 15.85 -8.05
CA LEU A 12 9.70 14.91 -6.95
C LEU A 12 8.99 15.32 -5.67
N LYS A 13 8.71 16.62 -5.43
CA LYS A 13 7.86 17.05 -4.31
C LYS A 13 6.38 16.70 -4.52
N ASN A 14 5.91 16.66 -5.76
CA ASN A 14 4.50 16.38 -6.09
C ASN A 14 4.19 14.88 -5.99
N ARG A 15 3.42 14.47 -4.97
CA ARG A 15 3.02 13.06 -4.76
C ARG A 15 2.23 12.47 -5.91
N PHE A 16 1.23 13.20 -6.41
CA PHE A 16 0.43 12.76 -7.53
C PHE A 16 1.29 12.47 -8.77
N TRP A 17 2.25 13.37 -9.04
CA TRP A 17 3.21 13.17 -10.13
C TRP A 17 4.08 11.93 -9.88
N ARG A 18 4.66 11.77 -8.68
CA ARG A 18 5.48 10.60 -8.35
C ARG A 18 4.74 9.29 -8.61
N LEU A 19 3.54 9.15 -8.05
CA LEU A 19 2.72 7.95 -8.19
C LEU A 19 2.48 7.61 -9.66
N ASN A 20 2.11 8.61 -10.47
CA ASN A 20 1.80 8.41 -11.88
C ASN A 20 3.02 8.34 -12.83
N HIS A 21 4.26 8.43 -12.34
CA HIS A 21 5.44 8.49 -13.24
C HIS A 21 6.63 7.63 -12.81
N LEU A 22 6.79 7.34 -11.51
CA LEU A 22 7.99 6.68 -10.99
C LEU A 22 7.86 5.16 -10.84
N TYR A 23 6.64 4.65 -10.72
CA TYR A 23 6.40 3.26 -10.35
C TYR A 23 6.07 2.41 -11.58
N LYS A 24 6.69 1.24 -11.69
CA LYS A 24 6.36 0.22 -12.70
C LYS A 24 5.47 -0.84 -12.09
N ILE A 25 4.46 -1.28 -12.83
CA ILE A 25 3.54 -2.36 -12.44
C ILE A 25 3.38 -3.37 -13.57
N LYS A 26 2.81 -4.53 -13.25
CA LYS A 26 2.26 -5.45 -14.26
C LYS A 26 0.80 -5.07 -14.52
N ASP A 27 0.46 -4.82 -15.78
CA ASP A 27 -0.93 -4.64 -16.18
C ASP A 27 -1.70 -5.98 -16.22
N LYS A 28 -2.98 -5.93 -16.63
CA LYS A 28 -3.85 -7.12 -16.74
C LYS A 28 -3.34 -8.18 -17.73
N ASN A 29 -2.50 -7.78 -18.68
CA ASN A 29 -1.88 -8.67 -19.67
C ASN A 29 -0.49 -9.13 -19.22
N GLY A 30 -0.07 -8.78 -17.99
CA GLY A 30 1.25 -9.10 -17.45
C GLY A 30 2.39 -8.20 -17.97
N LYS A 31 2.09 -7.18 -18.77
CA LYS A 31 3.11 -6.28 -19.33
C LYS A 31 3.60 -5.30 -18.27
N CYS A 32 4.90 -5.06 -18.27
CA CYS A 32 5.52 -4.04 -17.44
C CYS A 32 5.20 -2.65 -18.01
N VAL A 33 4.44 -1.85 -17.26
CA VAL A 33 4.02 -0.49 -17.65
C VAL A 33 4.27 0.50 -16.52
N THR A 34 4.29 1.80 -16.82
CA THR A 34 4.25 2.83 -15.77
C THR A 34 2.87 2.84 -15.15
N PHE A 35 2.80 2.86 -13.81
CA PHE A 35 1.54 3.02 -13.09
C PHE A 35 0.92 4.38 -13.46
N LYS A 36 -0.34 4.32 -13.85
CA LYS A 36 -1.22 5.47 -14.07
C LYS A 36 -2.54 5.13 -13.41
N MET A 37 -3.01 6.00 -12.54
CA MET A 37 -4.31 5.83 -11.91
C MET A 37 -5.40 5.82 -12.98
N THR A 38 -6.35 4.90 -12.86
CA THR A 38 -7.61 4.94 -13.63
C THR A 38 -8.54 6.01 -13.05
N PRO A 39 -9.63 6.40 -13.73
CA PRO A 39 -10.59 7.36 -13.18
C PRO A 39 -11.12 6.99 -11.78
N GLU A 40 -11.40 5.71 -11.53
CA GLU A 40 -11.90 5.21 -10.25
C GLU A 40 -10.82 5.28 -9.15
N GLN A 41 -9.56 5.05 -9.53
CA GLN A 41 -8.41 5.21 -8.62
C GLN A 41 -8.15 6.69 -8.32
N LEU A 42 -8.32 7.57 -9.31
CA LEU A 42 -8.24 9.02 -9.11
C LEU A 42 -9.31 9.51 -8.13
N GLU A 43 -10.56 9.06 -8.30
CA GLU A 43 -11.65 9.40 -7.39
C GLU A 43 -11.34 8.97 -5.94
N TYR A 44 -10.85 7.75 -5.74
CA TYR A 44 -10.38 7.30 -4.43
C TYR A 44 -9.20 8.14 -3.91
N PHE A 45 -8.21 8.43 -4.75
CA PHE A 45 -7.02 9.17 -4.35
C PHE A 45 -7.36 10.61 -3.91
N ASP A 46 -8.22 11.29 -4.65
CA ASP A 46 -8.66 12.65 -4.38
C ASP A 46 -9.61 12.72 -3.17
N GLY A 47 -10.43 11.68 -2.97
CA GLY A 47 -11.37 11.54 -1.84
C GLY A 47 -10.81 10.85 -0.59
N MET A 48 -9.50 10.62 -0.51
CA MET A 48 -8.90 9.79 0.55
C MET A 48 -8.96 10.45 1.95
N HIS A 49 -9.69 9.82 2.88
CA HIS A 49 -9.80 10.19 4.29
C HIS A 49 -8.84 9.38 5.19
N ASP A 50 -8.94 9.51 6.50
CA ASP A 50 -8.10 8.77 7.46
C ASP A 50 -8.56 7.32 7.65
N ARG A 51 -9.84 7.04 7.42
CA ARG A 51 -10.44 5.70 7.42
C ARG A 51 -11.23 5.56 6.13
N ASN A 52 -10.81 4.62 5.28
CA ASN A 52 -11.33 4.46 3.93
C ASN A 52 -11.88 3.05 3.76
N VAL A 53 -13.04 2.95 3.11
CA VAL A 53 -13.62 1.68 2.70
C VAL A 53 -13.74 1.69 1.18
N ILE A 54 -13.07 0.76 0.51
CA ILE A 54 -13.14 0.56 -0.93
C ILE A 54 -13.97 -0.69 -1.19
N LEU A 55 -15.23 -0.50 -1.57
CA LEU A 55 -16.06 -1.55 -2.16
C LEU A 55 -15.86 -1.54 -3.67
N LYS A 56 -15.37 -2.66 -4.23
CA LYS A 56 -14.98 -2.70 -5.64
C LYS A 56 -15.44 -3.94 -6.38
N ALA A 57 -15.56 -3.81 -7.71
CA ALA A 57 -15.56 -4.95 -8.61
C ALA A 57 -14.16 -5.59 -8.69
N ARG A 58 -14.09 -6.85 -9.16
CA ARG A 58 -12.80 -7.52 -9.42
C ARG A 58 -12.01 -6.76 -10.50
N GLN A 59 -10.68 -6.89 -10.43
CA GLN A 59 -9.73 -6.41 -11.45
C GLN A 59 -9.61 -4.88 -11.67
N LEU A 60 -10.13 -4.04 -10.75
CA LEU A 60 -9.97 -2.57 -10.84
C LEU A 60 -8.60 -2.05 -10.35
N GLY A 61 -7.75 -2.90 -9.80
CA GLY A 61 -6.36 -2.53 -9.49
C GLY A 61 -6.12 -1.73 -8.20
N PHE A 62 -7.14 -1.47 -7.37
CA PHE A 62 -7.01 -0.73 -6.10
C PHE A 62 -5.93 -1.30 -5.16
N THR A 63 -5.79 -2.62 -5.04
CA THR A 63 -4.69 -3.22 -4.25
C THR A 63 -3.32 -2.77 -4.75
N THR A 64 -3.16 -2.64 -6.07
CA THR A 64 -1.91 -2.13 -6.66
C THR A 64 -1.72 -0.68 -6.28
N GLU A 65 -2.73 0.16 -6.45
CA GLU A 65 -2.68 1.57 -6.10
C GLU A 65 -2.27 1.79 -4.64
N VAL A 66 -2.92 1.12 -3.69
CA VAL A 66 -2.63 1.29 -2.26
C VAL A 66 -1.22 0.79 -1.91
N CYS A 67 -0.76 -0.34 -2.49
CA CYS A 67 0.63 -0.79 -2.34
C CYS A 67 1.64 0.24 -2.85
N ILE A 68 1.36 0.89 -3.99
CA ILE A 68 2.25 1.93 -4.55
C ILE A 68 2.23 3.19 -3.67
N ILE A 69 1.07 3.57 -3.14
CA ILE A 69 0.94 4.65 -2.16
C ILE A 69 1.78 4.37 -0.91
N GLN A 70 1.68 3.16 -0.34
CA GLN A 70 2.45 2.79 0.85
C GLN A 70 3.96 2.79 0.59
N LEU A 71 4.39 2.28 -0.57
CA LEU A 71 5.80 2.34 -0.98
C LEU A 71 6.29 3.80 -1.13
N ASP A 72 5.49 4.68 -1.73
CA ASP A 72 5.82 6.11 -1.85
C ASP A 72 5.92 6.80 -0.48
N LEU A 73 4.99 6.51 0.43
CA LEU A 73 5.01 7.01 1.80
C LEU A 73 6.26 6.53 2.56
N ALA A 74 6.63 5.26 2.41
CA ALA A 74 7.82 4.72 3.06
C ALA A 74 9.11 5.37 2.55
N ILE A 75 9.28 5.47 1.22
CA ILE A 75 10.51 5.99 0.61
C ILE A 75 10.64 7.51 0.82
N PHE A 76 9.59 8.27 0.47
CA PHE A 76 9.66 9.74 0.38
C PHE A 76 9.26 10.45 1.67
N HIS A 77 8.45 9.80 2.52
CA HIS A 77 7.92 10.40 3.75
C HIS A 77 8.32 9.66 5.02
N ARG A 78 9.17 8.62 4.88
CA ARG A 78 9.73 7.84 6.01
C ARG A 78 8.66 7.26 6.91
N LYS A 79 7.53 6.87 6.33
CA LYS A 79 6.36 6.35 7.06
C LYS A 79 6.39 4.83 7.15
N GLU A 80 5.98 4.30 8.29
CA GLU A 80 5.79 2.86 8.50
C GLU A 80 4.42 2.46 7.96
N CYS A 81 4.38 1.49 7.06
CA CYS A 81 3.17 1.03 6.39
C CYS A 81 3.04 -0.49 6.50
N ALA A 82 1.80 -0.98 6.59
CA ALA A 82 1.51 -2.42 6.57
C ALA A 82 0.36 -2.78 5.63
N LEU A 83 0.47 -3.95 5.01
CA LEU A 83 -0.62 -4.62 4.33
C LEU A 83 -0.98 -5.93 5.05
N ILE A 84 -2.25 -6.08 5.39
CA ILE A 84 -2.82 -7.32 5.92
C ILE A 84 -3.57 -8.04 4.79
N ALA A 85 -3.27 -9.32 4.61
CA ALA A 85 -4.04 -10.21 3.75
C ALA A 85 -4.56 -11.43 4.53
N HIS A 86 -5.43 -12.19 3.88
CA HIS A 86 -6.04 -13.37 4.48
C HIS A 86 -5.02 -14.43 4.92
N THR A 87 -4.08 -14.80 4.06
CA THR A 87 -3.04 -15.78 4.39
C THR A 87 -1.66 -15.18 4.23
N ARG A 88 -0.65 -15.75 4.90
CA ARG A 88 0.75 -15.34 4.72
C ARG A 88 1.20 -15.49 3.25
N PRO A 89 0.93 -16.62 2.56
CA PRO A 89 1.23 -16.72 1.13
C PRO A 89 0.55 -15.64 0.27
N ASP A 90 -0.69 -15.25 0.59
CA ASP A 90 -1.36 -14.15 -0.12
C ASP A 90 -0.68 -12.80 0.13
N ALA A 91 -0.32 -12.51 1.38
CA ALA A 91 0.39 -11.29 1.76
C ALA A 91 1.74 -11.20 1.03
N GLU A 92 2.57 -12.24 1.11
CA GLU A 92 3.88 -12.30 0.44
C GLU A 92 3.75 -12.25 -1.09
N ARG A 93 2.69 -12.85 -1.66
CA ARG A 93 2.39 -12.76 -3.10
C ARG A 93 2.02 -11.34 -3.52
N LEU A 94 1.20 -10.63 -2.73
CA LEU A 94 0.87 -9.23 -2.98
C LEU A 94 2.12 -8.36 -2.88
N PHE A 95 2.92 -8.53 -1.83
CA PHE A 95 4.17 -7.79 -1.64
C PHE A 95 5.13 -7.98 -2.80
N ARG A 96 5.39 -9.23 -3.19
CA ARG A 96 6.28 -9.56 -4.31
C ARG A 96 5.80 -8.97 -5.62
N ASN A 97 4.52 -9.13 -5.93
CA ASN A 97 3.99 -8.76 -7.24
C ASN A 97 3.69 -7.27 -7.40
N LYS A 98 3.56 -6.52 -6.29
CA LYS A 98 3.18 -5.11 -6.30
C LYS A 98 4.31 -4.24 -5.76
N THR A 99 4.64 -4.37 -4.48
CA THR A 99 5.62 -3.52 -3.79
C THR A 99 7.05 -3.80 -4.25
N GLN A 100 7.53 -5.05 -4.14
CA GLN A 100 8.89 -5.41 -4.55
C GLN A 100 9.07 -5.22 -6.06
N PHE A 101 8.08 -5.63 -6.86
CA PHE A 101 8.09 -5.45 -8.31
C PHE A 101 8.32 -3.98 -8.72
N ALA A 102 7.61 -3.06 -8.07
CA ALA A 102 7.73 -1.62 -8.32
C ALA A 102 9.05 -1.05 -7.81
N TYR A 103 9.44 -1.38 -6.58
CA TYR A 103 10.70 -0.91 -5.99
C TYR A 103 11.92 -1.35 -6.81
N GLN A 104 12.01 -2.62 -7.18
CA GLN A 104 13.13 -3.17 -7.95
C GLN A 104 13.33 -2.47 -9.30
N ARG A 105 12.26 -1.90 -9.89
CA ARG A 105 12.28 -1.20 -11.18
C ARG A 105 12.39 0.31 -11.06
N MET A 106 12.47 0.83 -9.84
CA MET A 106 12.73 2.24 -9.59
C MET A 106 14.18 2.58 -9.97
N THR A 107 14.42 3.84 -10.32
CA THR A 107 15.77 4.31 -10.67
C THR A 107 16.72 4.22 -9.48
N ASP A 108 18.00 3.95 -9.77
CA ASP A 108 19.02 3.83 -8.73
C ASP A 108 19.20 5.10 -7.91
N ASP A 109 18.96 6.28 -8.50
CA ASP A 109 19.05 7.55 -7.77
C ASP A 109 18.03 7.64 -6.64
N ILE A 110 16.79 7.17 -6.86
CA ILE A 110 15.76 7.17 -5.80
C ILE A 110 16.11 6.12 -4.74
N LYS A 111 16.53 4.92 -5.16
CA LYS A 111 16.96 3.87 -4.23
C LYS A 111 18.14 4.32 -3.37
N LYS A 112 19.13 5.01 -3.96
CA LYS A 112 20.30 5.54 -3.23
C LYS A 112 19.93 6.68 -2.29
N ALA A 113 18.89 7.46 -2.59
CA ALA A 113 18.43 8.54 -1.73
C ALA A 113 17.79 8.03 -0.42
N ASN A 114 17.20 6.84 -0.41
CA ASN A 114 16.76 6.15 0.80
C ASN A 114 16.92 4.63 0.63
N PRO A 115 18.13 4.06 0.88
CA PRO A 115 18.41 2.66 0.57
C PRO A 115 17.75 1.71 1.57
N LEU A 116 17.49 0.48 1.15
CA LEU A 116 17.06 -0.57 2.08
C LEU A 116 18.18 -0.97 3.04
N VAL A 117 17.83 -1.17 4.31
CA VAL A 117 18.67 -1.80 5.33
C VAL A 117 18.16 -3.20 5.70
N LYS A 118 16.92 -3.52 5.34
CA LYS A 118 16.33 -4.86 5.49
C LYS A 118 15.44 -5.16 4.29
N GLU A 119 15.63 -6.34 3.71
CA GLU A 119 14.84 -6.88 2.61
C GLU A 119 14.53 -8.34 2.91
N THR A 120 13.24 -8.67 3.01
CA THR A 120 12.76 -10.04 3.21
C THR A 120 11.60 -10.36 2.27
N THR A 121 11.02 -11.54 2.38
CA THR A 121 9.79 -11.90 1.65
C THR A 121 8.55 -11.14 2.13
N SER A 122 8.62 -10.49 3.30
CA SER A 122 7.47 -9.84 3.93
C SER A 122 7.73 -8.41 4.42
N GLU A 123 8.93 -7.86 4.23
CA GLU A 123 9.27 -6.55 4.79
C GLU A 123 10.40 -5.85 4.02
N TYR A 124 10.21 -4.55 3.83
CA TYR A 124 11.22 -3.56 3.47
C TYR A 124 11.38 -2.52 4.58
N VAL A 125 12.62 -2.29 5.02
CA VAL A 125 12.98 -1.21 5.97
C VAL A 125 14.03 -0.32 5.32
N PHE A 126 13.80 0.98 5.34
CA PHE A 126 14.64 1.97 4.68
C PHE A 126 15.57 2.69 5.66
N LYS A 127 16.81 2.96 5.24
CA LYS A 127 17.89 3.52 6.06
C LYS A 127 17.53 4.85 6.70
N ASN A 128 16.86 5.74 5.95
CA ASN A 128 16.49 7.07 6.42
C ASN A 128 15.11 7.08 7.09
N GLY A 129 14.56 5.91 7.43
CA GLY A 129 13.24 5.73 8.01
C GLY A 129 12.18 5.33 6.98
N GLY A 130 11.08 4.78 7.50
CA GLY A 130 9.98 4.21 6.72
C GLY A 130 10.13 2.70 6.50
N SER A 131 9.00 2.04 6.33
CA SER A 131 8.93 0.60 6.08
C SER A 131 7.66 0.23 5.34
N VAL A 132 7.69 -0.90 4.63
CA VAL A 132 6.49 -1.58 4.13
C VAL A 132 6.55 -3.02 4.58
N THR A 133 5.61 -3.42 5.41
CA THR A 133 5.49 -4.78 5.95
C THR A 133 4.22 -5.44 5.43
N VAL A 134 4.25 -6.74 5.17
CA VAL A 134 3.03 -7.51 4.90
C VAL A 134 2.88 -8.65 5.90
N SER A 135 1.65 -8.88 6.33
CA SER A 135 1.37 -9.87 7.36
C SER A 135 -0.09 -10.35 7.30
N THR A 136 -0.45 -11.21 8.26
CA THR A 136 -1.83 -11.65 8.45
C THR A 136 -2.52 -10.94 9.62
N SER A 137 -1.75 -10.28 10.48
CA SER A 137 -2.19 -9.44 11.59
C SER A 137 -1.08 -8.44 11.92
N PHE A 138 -1.40 -7.39 12.68
CA PHE A 138 -0.44 -6.40 13.13
C PHE A 138 -0.76 -5.97 14.56
N ARG A 139 0.24 -5.99 15.45
CA ARG A 139 0.05 -5.70 16.89
C ARG A 139 1.21 -4.93 17.54
N GLY A 140 2.22 -4.49 16.79
CA GLY A 140 3.43 -3.88 17.37
C GLY A 140 3.93 -2.67 16.59
N GLY A 141 4.31 -1.60 17.29
CA GLY A 141 4.76 -0.35 16.69
C GLY A 141 3.60 0.58 16.27
N THR A 142 3.93 1.68 15.59
CA THR A 142 2.97 2.68 15.13
C THR A 142 3.00 2.78 13.62
N LEU A 143 1.94 2.34 12.97
CA LEU A 143 1.79 2.43 11.52
C LEU A 143 1.19 3.77 11.13
N TYR A 144 1.77 4.42 10.13
CA TYR A 144 1.10 5.54 9.48
C TYR A 144 0.02 5.07 8.51
N SER A 145 0.22 3.95 7.81
CA SER A 145 -0.76 3.42 6.86
C SER A 145 -0.98 1.92 7.02
N LEU A 146 -2.23 1.51 7.19
CA LEU A 146 -2.68 0.12 7.20
C LEU A 146 -3.62 -0.13 6.02
N HIS A 147 -3.31 -1.13 5.20
CA HIS A 147 -4.18 -1.60 4.12
C HIS A 147 -4.62 -3.02 4.43
N VAL A 148 -5.91 -3.26 4.52
CA VAL A 148 -6.47 -4.60 4.70
C VAL A 148 -7.12 -5.03 3.38
N SER A 149 -6.53 -6.03 2.73
CA SER A 149 -6.99 -6.54 1.44
C SER A 149 -8.02 -7.66 1.63
N GLU A 150 -9.11 -7.57 0.87
CA GLU A 150 -10.28 -8.47 0.92
C GLU A 150 -10.90 -8.58 2.33
N PHE A 151 -11.07 -7.45 3.02
CA PHE A 151 -11.54 -7.42 4.41
C PHE A 151 -12.93 -8.05 4.58
N GLY A 152 -13.88 -7.81 3.66
CA GLY A 152 -15.22 -8.40 3.73
C GLY A 152 -15.18 -9.94 3.68
N LYS A 153 -14.29 -10.52 2.88
CA LYS A 153 -14.05 -11.97 2.85
C LYS A 153 -13.46 -12.48 4.17
N ILE A 154 -12.58 -11.70 4.80
CA ILE A 154 -12.05 -12.03 6.13
C ILE A 154 -13.18 -12.00 7.16
N CYS A 155 -14.03 -10.97 7.16
CA CYS A 155 -15.19 -10.87 8.04
C CYS A 155 -16.13 -12.08 7.90
N ALA A 156 -16.50 -12.44 6.68
CA ALA A 156 -17.47 -13.51 6.43
C ALA A 156 -16.93 -14.91 6.80
N LYS A 157 -15.65 -15.19 6.52
CA LYS A 157 -15.08 -16.54 6.68
C LYS A 157 -14.30 -16.72 7.98
N TYR A 158 -13.79 -15.64 8.57
CA TYR A 158 -12.88 -15.65 9.71
C TYR A 158 -13.20 -14.50 10.68
N PRO A 159 -14.41 -14.47 11.27
CA PRO A 159 -14.89 -13.34 12.07
C PRO A 159 -13.98 -13.02 13.28
N ASP A 160 -13.39 -14.03 13.92
CA ASP A 160 -12.48 -13.79 15.05
C ASP A 160 -11.19 -13.09 14.62
N LYS A 161 -10.69 -13.40 13.41
CA LYS A 161 -9.55 -12.69 12.82
C LYS A 161 -9.91 -11.26 12.42
N ALA A 162 -11.13 -11.03 11.91
CA ALA A 162 -11.60 -9.69 11.63
C ALA A 162 -11.66 -8.83 12.91
N LYS A 163 -12.23 -9.39 13.99
CA LYS A 163 -12.22 -8.75 15.33
C LYS A 163 -10.80 -8.46 15.81
N GLU A 164 -9.86 -9.39 15.61
CA GLU A 164 -8.45 -9.20 15.95
C GLU A 164 -7.80 -8.03 15.21
N ILE A 165 -8.07 -7.91 13.91
CA ILE A 165 -7.57 -6.80 13.08
C ILE A 165 -8.15 -5.47 13.56
N VAL A 166 -9.45 -5.40 13.85
CA VAL A 166 -10.10 -4.18 14.32
C VAL A 166 -9.58 -3.78 15.71
N THR A 167 -9.55 -4.71 16.67
CA THR A 167 -9.16 -4.41 18.05
C THR A 167 -7.66 -4.28 18.28
N GLY A 168 -6.83 -4.74 17.34
CA GLY A 168 -5.37 -4.69 17.44
C GLY A 168 -4.72 -3.81 16.38
N ALA A 169 -4.89 -4.16 15.10
CA ALA A 169 -4.18 -3.50 14.01
C ALA A 169 -4.64 -2.05 13.78
N PHE A 170 -5.93 -1.75 14.00
CA PHE A 170 -6.41 -0.37 13.83
C PHE A 170 -5.86 0.56 14.91
N GLU A 171 -5.69 0.06 16.13
CA GLU A 171 -5.10 0.80 17.26
C GLU A 171 -3.62 1.14 17.03
N ALA A 172 -2.94 0.38 16.17
CA ALA A 172 -1.57 0.71 15.76
C ALA A 172 -1.50 1.95 14.83
N VAL A 173 -2.65 2.42 14.32
CA VAL A 173 -2.72 3.57 13.39
C VAL A 173 -3.23 4.81 14.13
N PRO A 174 -2.43 5.89 14.24
CA PRO A 174 -2.85 7.09 14.95
C PRO A 174 -4.02 7.77 14.23
N LEU A 175 -4.65 8.75 14.89
CA LEU A 175 -5.80 9.49 14.33
C LEU A 175 -5.51 10.08 12.94
N GLY A 176 -4.34 10.68 12.73
CA GLY A 176 -3.91 11.20 11.43
C GLY A 176 -3.28 10.17 10.47
N GLY A 177 -3.27 8.90 10.86
CA GLY A 177 -2.85 7.78 10.00
C GLY A 177 -3.98 7.34 9.06
N LYS A 178 -3.64 6.48 8.10
CA LYS A 178 -4.53 6.00 7.05
C LYS A 178 -4.86 4.53 7.24
N ILE A 179 -6.14 4.19 7.40
CA ILE A 179 -6.63 2.81 7.27
C ILE A 179 -7.41 2.72 5.96
N THR A 180 -7.11 1.73 5.14
CA THR A 180 -7.85 1.42 3.91
C THR A 180 -8.32 -0.02 3.97
N LEU A 181 -9.63 -0.22 4.04
CA LEU A 181 -10.29 -1.52 4.00
C LEU A 181 -10.79 -1.75 2.58
N GLU A 182 -10.17 -2.68 1.88
CA GLU A 182 -10.49 -2.99 0.51
C GLU A 182 -11.22 -4.33 0.45
N SER A 183 -12.37 -4.40 -0.21
CA SER A 183 -13.09 -5.67 -0.41
C SER A 183 -13.79 -5.73 -1.76
N THR A 184 -13.89 -6.94 -2.29
CA THR A 184 -14.87 -7.23 -3.34
C THR A 184 -16.28 -7.39 -2.75
N ALA A 185 -17.30 -7.02 -3.52
CA ALA A 185 -18.70 -7.30 -3.18
C ALA A 185 -18.97 -8.80 -3.40
N GLU A 186 -18.68 -9.64 -2.40
CA GLU A 186 -19.15 -11.03 -2.34
C GLU A 186 -20.38 -11.10 -1.42
N GLY A 187 -21.57 -10.78 -1.95
CA GLY A 187 -22.86 -11.24 -1.42
C GLY A 187 -23.36 -10.74 -0.05
N GLU A 188 -22.52 -10.34 0.90
CA GLU A 188 -22.97 -9.90 2.24
C GLU A 188 -22.14 -8.73 2.81
N THR A 189 -22.82 -7.92 3.61
CA THR A 189 -22.54 -6.53 4.02
C THR A 189 -21.29 -6.37 4.89
N VAL A 190 -20.44 -5.38 4.57
CA VAL A 190 -19.37 -4.85 5.45
C VAL A 190 -19.95 -4.00 6.61
N ASN A 191 -21.26 -3.71 6.58
CA ASN A 191 -21.92 -2.70 7.42
C ASN A 191 -22.05 -3.02 8.92
N ASN A 192 -21.62 -4.20 9.39
CA ASN A 192 -21.84 -4.60 10.79
C ASN A 192 -20.57 -4.73 11.66
N ILE A 193 -19.39 -4.36 11.15
CA ILE A 193 -18.11 -4.62 11.86
C ILE A 193 -17.14 -3.41 11.89
N VAL A 194 -17.49 -2.28 11.26
CA VAL A 194 -16.66 -1.06 11.28
C VAL A 194 -17.37 0.06 12.01
#